data_AF-V4HZ27-F1
#
_entry.id   AF-V4HZ27-F1
#
_cell.length_a   1.000
_cell.length_b   1.000
_cell.length_c   1.000
_cell.angle_alpha   90.00
_cell.angle_beta   90.00
_cell.angle_gamma   90.00
#
_symmetry.space_group_name_H-M   'P 1'
#
loop_
_entity.id
_entity.type
_entity.pdbx_description
1 polymer ?
#
loop_
_entity_poly.entity_id
_entity_poly.type
_entity_poly.pdbx_seq_one_letter_code
_entity_poly.pdbx_strand_id
1 'polypeptide(L)'
;MNPMIKAIKAAQRAAGIDQVCHVKNVKQISGGLTNSCTGLNKNQQKALLWRYRNMAEMPKQLRLIYSLWSQLASAGKVEDDSKQACDVFCEKFCDGKRLYNAEGHWQAVIEILKQWLHRKETNHA
;
A
#
# COMPACT_ATOMS: atom_id res chain seq x y z
N MET A 1 -13.71 19.02 18.00
CA MET A 1 -13.10 18.19 16.92
C MET A 1 -14.04 17.03 16.61
N ASN A 2 -14.50 16.89 15.37
CA ASN A 2 -15.48 15.88 14.95
C ASN A 2 -14.96 14.44 15.22
N PRO A 3 -15.73 13.55 15.88
CA PRO A 3 -15.32 12.19 16.22
C PRO A 3 -14.92 11.36 14.99
N MET A 4 -15.56 11.59 13.83
CA MET A 4 -15.22 10.92 12.58
C MET A 4 -13.81 11.29 12.09
N ILE A 5 -13.45 12.57 12.17
CA ILE A 5 -12.12 13.06 11.78
C ILE A 5 -11.04 12.52 12.71
N LYS A 6 -11.34 12.36 14.01
CA LYS A 6 -10.43 11.68 14.96
C LYS A 6 -10.20 10.23 14.55
N ALA A 7 -11.27 9.49 14.21
CA ALA A 7 -11.17 8.10 13.76
C ALA A 7 -10.34 7.97 12.46
N ILE A 8 -10.53 8.88 11.49
CA ILE A 8 -9.75 8.92 10.26
C ILE A 8 -8.27 9.16 10.56
N LYS A 9 -7.93 10.12 11.43
CA LYS A 9 -6.52 10.38 11.81
C LYS A 9 -5.88 9.21 12.54
N ALA A 10 -6.62 8.52 13.40
CA ALA A 10 -6.16 7.32 14.09
C ALA A 10 -5.89 6.18 13.08
N ALA A 11 -6.83 5.93 12.17
CA ALA A 11 -6.69 4.93 11.12
C ALA A 11 -5.56 5.28 10.14
N GLN A 12 -5.40 6.56 9.78
CA GLN A 12 -4.29 7.05 8.96
C GLN A 12 -2.94 6.70 9.61
N ARG A 13 -2.79 6.97 10.92
CA ARG A 13 -1.57 6.64 11.68
C ARG A 13 -1.34 5.13 11.74
N ALA A 14 -2.37 4.35 12.00
CA ALA A 14 -2.28 2.88 12.05
C ALA A 14 -1.91 2.28 10.67
N ALA A 15 -2.42 2.87 9.59
CA ALA A 15 -2.10 2.51 8.22
C ALA A 15 -0.71 3.02 7.78
N GLY A 16 -0.05 3.88 8.55
CA GLY A 16 1.26 4.46 8.19
C GLY A 16 1.18 5.42 7.00
N ILE A 17 0.02 6.06 6.78
CA ILE A 17 -0.21 6.94 5.64
C ILE A 17 0.33 8.35 5.96
N ASP A 18 1.35 8.75 5.22
CA ASP A 18 1.93 10.09 5.31
C ASP A 18 0.96 11.17 4.81
N GLN A 19 1.30 12.44 5.04
CA GLN A 19 0.43 13.56 4.73
C GLN A 19 0.19 13.76 3.22
N VAL A 20 1.18 13.46 2.37
CA VAL A 20 1.04 13.57 0.90
C VAL A 20 0.08 12.51 0.39
N CYS A 21 0.25 11.26 0.83
CA CYS A 21 -0.68 10.18 0.51
C CYS A 21 -2.09 10.44 1.07
N HIS A 22 -2.19 11.00 2.28
CA HIS A 22 -3.48 11.39 2.86
C HIS A 22 -4.22 12.41 2.00
N VAL A 23 -3.54 13.47 1.55
CA VAL A 23 -4.12 14.50 0.69
C VAL A 23 -4.59 13.91 -0.64
N LYS A 24 -3.79 13.02 -1.26
CA LYS A 24 -4.20 12.30 -2.48
C LYS A 24 -5.47 11.47 -2.26
N ASN A 25 -5.55 10.72 -1.16
CA ASN A 25 -6.72 9.91 -0.83
C ASN A 25 -7.98 10.75 -0.59
N VAL A 26 -7.85 11.88 0.09
CA VAL A 26 -8.96 12.83 0.30
C VAL A 26 -9.41 13.45 -1.02
N LYS A 27 -8.47 13.82 -1.89
CA LYS A 27 -8.78 14.35 -3.22
C LYS A 27 -9.49 13.31 -4.09
N GLN A 28 -9.04 12.06 -4.05
CA GLN A 28 -9.68 10.97 -4.79
C GLN A 28 -11.11 10.72 -4.31
N ILE A 29 -11.33 10.62 -2.99
CA ILE A 29 -12.66 10.33 -2.42
C ILE A 29 -13.62 11.52 -2.58
N SER A 30 -13.10 12.74 -2.61
CA SER A 30 -13.91 13.93 -2.87
C SER A 30 -14.22 14.16 -4.35
N GLY A 31 -13.66 13.38 -5.28
CA GLY A 31 -13.76 13.67 -6.71
C GLY A 31 -13.01 14.94 -7.13
N GLY A 32 -11.95 15.31 -6.39
CA GLY A 32 -11.15 16.50 -6.65
C GLY A 32 -11.59 17.77 -5.92
N LEU A 33 -12.73 17.74 -5.24
CA LEU A 33 -13.37 18.93 -4.63
C LEU A 33 -12.65 19.45 -3.38
N THR A 34 -11.92 18.60 -2.66
CA THR A 34 -11.19 19.02 -1.45
C THR A 34 -9.95 18.18 -1.18
N ASN A 35 -9.03 18.74 -0.40
CA ASN A 35 -7.84 18.08 0.13
C ASN A 35 -7.89 17.87 1.66
N SER A 36 -9.01 18.24 2.30
CA SER A 36 -9.18 18.13 3.76
C SER A 36 -10.34 17.23 4.15
N CYS A 37 -10.16 16.45 5.22
CA CYS A 37 -11.23 15.65 5.83
C CYS A 37 -12.44 16.47 6.27
N THR A 38 -12.25 17.76 6.59
CA THR A 38 -13.34 18.66 6.97
C THR A 38 -14.22 19.05 5.77
N GLY A 39 -13.67 19.02 4.56
CA GLY A 39 -14.42 19.27 3.32
C GLY A 39 -15.17 18.05 2.79
N LEU A 40 -14.96 16.87 3.38
CA LEU A 40 -15.67 15.64 3.02
C LEU A 40 -17.04 15.59 3.70
N ASN A 41 -18.05 15.16 2.95
CA ASN A 41 -19.35 14.82 3.53
C ASN A 41 -19.27 13.52 4.37
N LYS A 42 -20.34 13.20 5.13
CA LYS A 42 -20.35 12.05 6.03
C LYS A 42 -20.06 10.71 5.33
N ASN A 43 -20.56 10.52 4.10
CA ASN A 43 -20.36 9.28 3.35
C ASN A 43 -18.91 9.17 2.85
N GLN A 44 -18.35 10.28 2.36
CA GLN A 44 -16.94 10.36 1.97
C GLN A 44 -16.00 10.13 3.15
N GLN A 45 -16.32 10.69 4.33
CA GLN A 45 -15.57 10.43 5.55
C GLN A 45 -15.61 8.95 5.96
N LYS A 46 -16.78 8.29 5.87
CA LYS A 46 -16.91 6.85 6.11
C LYS A 46 -16.10 6.02 5.10
N ALA A 47 -16.14 6.37 3.82
CA ALA A 47 -15.36 5.69 2.78
C ALA A 47 -13.85 5.82 3.02
N LEU A 48 -13.40 7.02 3.41
CA LEU A 48 -12.00 7.26 3.76
C LEU A 48 -11.57 6.46 5.00
N LEU A 49 -12.41 6.43 6.03
CA LEU A 49 -12.17 5.66 7.24
C LEU A 49 -12.09 4.15 6.94
N TRP A 50 -13.01 3.63 6.14
CA TRP A 50 -13.03 2.22 5.73
C TRP A 50 -11.76 1.86 4.96
N ARG A 51 -11.35 2.70 4.01
CA ARG A 51 -10.10 2.53 3.26
C ARG A 51 -8.89 2.45 4.18
N TYR A 52 -8.79 3.35 5.16
CA TYR A 52 -7.66 3.37 6.10
C TYR A 52 -7.70 2.20 7.08
N ARG A 53 -8.88 1.75 7.52
CA ARG A 53 -9.01 0.57 8.36
C ARG A 53 -8.54 -0.69 7.65
N ASN A 54 -8.98 -0.92 6.42
CA ASN A 54 -8.49 -2.05 5.62
C ASN A 54 -6.97 -2.00 5.39
N MET A 55 -6.40 -0.80 5.24
CA MET A 55 -4.95 -0.64 5.13
C MET A 55 -4.22 -0.86 6.46
N ALA A 56 -4.85 -0.51 7.59
CA ALA A 56 -4.29 -0.69 8.93
C ALA A 56 -4.35 -2.15 9.41
N GLU A 57 -5.41 -2.87 9.06
CA GLU A 57 -5.56 -4.31 9.32
C GLU A 57 -4.58 -5.15 8.50
N MET A 58 -3.98 -4.58 7.46
CA MET A 58 -2.94 -5.25 6.71
C MET A 58 -1.62 -5.27 7.51
N PRO A 59 -1.05 -6.46 7.77
CA PRO A 59 0.28 -6.63 8.36
C PRO A 59 1.32 -5.69 7.74
N LYS A 60 2.21 -5.13 8.58
CA LYS A 60 3.23 -4.17 8.13
C LYS A 60 4.11 -4.74 7.02
N GLN A 61 4.40 -6.03 7.10
CA GLN A 61 5.22 -6.75 6.13
C GLN A 61 4.51 -6.85 4.77
N LEU A 62 3.22 -7.19 4.74
CA LEU A 62 2.43 -7.16 3.50
C LEU A 62 2.37 -5.77 2.89
N ARG A 63 2.18 -4.73 3.70
CA ARG A 63 2.27 -3.34 3.24
C ARG A 63 3.61 -3.02 2.59
N LEU A 64 4.70 -3.49 3.19
CA LEU A 64 6.04 -3.30 2.65
C LEU A 64 6.24 -4.04 1.33
N ILE A 65 5.75 -5.29 1.21
CA ILE A 65 5.81 -6.08 -0.01
C ILE A 65 5.12 -5.36 -1.18
N TYR A 66 3.87 -4.91 -0.98
CA TYR A 66 3.16 -4.15 -2.01
C TYR A 66 3.84 -2.82 -2.35
N SER A 67 4.38 -2.12 -1.35
CA SER A 67 5.14 -0.88 -1.56
C SER A 67 6.39 -1.12 -2.41
N LEU A 68 7.15 -2.18 -2.13
CA LEU A 68 8.33 -2.55 -2.92
C LEU A 68 7.96 -2.95 -4.34
N TRP A 69 6.84 -3.66 -4.52
CA TRP A 69 6.31 -4.00 -5.85
C TRP A 69 5.98 -2.75 -6.67
N SER A 70 5.25 -1.79 -6.10
CA SER A 70 4.95 -0.53 -6.78
C SER A 70 6.21 0.27 -7.12
N GLN A 71 7.26 0.21 -6.29
CA GLN A 71 8.54 0.84 -6.60
C GLN A 71 9.27 0.13 -7.74
N LEU A 72 9.22 -1.21 -7.83
CA LEU A 72 9.75 -1.95 -8.98
C LEU A 72 9.03 -1.57 -10.28
N ALA A 73 7.71 -1.43 -10.24
CA ALA A 73 6.91 -1.01 -11.40
C ALA A 73 7.29 0.42 -11.81
N SER A 74 7.42 1.33 -10.84
CA SER A 74 7.87 2.71 -11.07
C SER A 74 9.29 2.79 -11.64
N ALA A 75 10.14 1.81 -11.33
CA ALA A 75 11.49 1.67 -11.87
C ALA A 75 11.54 0.92 -13.21
N GLY A 76 10.38 0.53 -13.78
CA GLY A 76 10.30 -0.24 -15.03
C GLY A 76 10.80 -1.69 -14.94
N LYS A 77 11.00 -2.22 -13.72
CA LYS A 77 11.48 -3.59 -13.50
C LYS A 77 10.38 -4.64 -13.57
N VAL A 78 9.11 -4.23 -13.48
CA VAL A 78 7.92 -5.07 -13.68
C VAL A 78 6.91 -4.32 -14.53
N GLU A 79 6.10 -5.06 -15.29
CA GLU A 79 5.14 -4.50 -16.25
C GLU A 79 3.82 -4.07 -15.59
N ASP A 80 3.42 -4.72 -14.50
CA ASP A 80 2.13 -4.49 -13.82
C ASP A 80 2.33 -4.16 -12.34
N ASP A 81 1.79 -3.02 -11.89
CA ASP A 81 1.83 -2.55 -10.50
C ASP A 81 0.68 -3.10 -9.64
N SER A 82 -0.20 -3.93 -10.21
CA SER A 82 -1.36 -4.48 -9.53
C SER A 82 -0.98 -5.40 -8.37
N LYS A 83 -1.83 -5.39 -7.33
CA LYS A 83 -1.70 -6.32 -6.20
C LYS A 83 -1.78 -7.78 -6.63
N GLN A 84 -2.56 -8.07 -7.67
CA GLN A 84 -2.72 -9.42 -8.17
C GLN A 84 -1.43 -9.92 -8.83
N ALA A 85 -0.75 -9.07 -9.60
CA ALA A 85 0.58 -9.41 -10.15
C ALA A 85 1.60 -9.65 -9.04
N CYS A 86 1.60 -8.81 -8.00
CA CYS A 86 2.43 -9.00 -6.81
C CYS A 86 2.14 -10.33 -6.11
N ASP A 87 0.86 -10.66 -5.88
CA ASP A 87 0.44 -11.89 -5.21
C ASP A 87 0.88 -13.13 -6.01
N VAL A 88 0.63 -13.15 -7.32
CA VAL A 88 1.04 -14.25 -8.23
C VAL A 88 2.55 -14.42 -8.24
N PHE A 89 3.32 -13.33 -8.22
CA PHE A 89 4.78 -13.41 -8.10
C PHE A 89 5.19 -14.02 -6.76
N CYS A 90 4.60 -13.54 -5.67
CA CYS A 90 4.94 -13.97 -4.32
C CYS A 90 4.57 -15.44 -4.04
N GLU A 91 3.55 -15.99 -4.70
CA GLU A 91 3.17 -17.41 -4.60
C GLU A 91 4.35 -18.35 -4.92
N LYS A 92 5.24 -17.96 -5.84
CA LYS A 92 6.46 -18.72 -6.19
C LYS A 92 7.46 -18.83 -5.04
N PHE A 93 7.44 -17.89 -4.11
CA PHE A 93 8.35 -17.81 -2.95
C PHE A 93 7.67 -18.20 -1.63
N CYS A 94 6.38 -18.51 -1.71
CA CYS A 94 5.52 -18.84 -0.57
C CYS A 94 5.04 -20.31 -0.63
N ASP A 95 5.75 -21.18 -1.34
CA ASP A 95 5.41 -22.60 -1.54
C ASP A 95 3.97 -22.80 -2.06
N GLY A 96 3.53 -21.95 -2.99
CA GLY A 96 2.18 -22.00 -3.57
C GLY A 96 1.07 -21.48 -2.64
N LYS A 97 1.40 -20.96 -1.45
CA LYS A 97 0.44 -20.25 -0.60
C LYS A 97 0.24 -18.83 -1.10
N ARG A 98 -1.01 -18.37 -1.03
CA ARG A 98 -1.33 -16.95 -1.23
C ARG A 98 -0.54 -16.09 -0.27
N LEU A 99 -0.02 -14.98 -0.76
CA LEU A 99 0.83 -14.05 -0.01
C LEU A 99 0.22 -13.68 1.35
N TYR A 100 -1.10 -13.40 1.41
CA TYR A 100 -1.79 -13.05 2.65
C TYR A 100 -1.70 -14.14 3.75
N ASN A 101 -1.61 -15.42 3.37
CA ASN A 101 -1.55 -16.56 4.29
C ASN A 101 -0.13 -17.05 4.55
N ALA A 102 0.87 -16.45 3.92
CA ALA A 102 2.26 -16.90 3.95
C ALA A 102 3.12 -16.06 4.91
N GLU A 103 2.62 -15.82 6.12
CA GLU A 103 3.28 -14.94 7.11
C GLU A 103 4.75 -15.30 7.37
N GLY A 104 5.06 -16.60 7.45
CA GLY A 104 6.43 -17.09 7.62
C GLY A 104 7.38 -16.77 6.45
N HIS A 105 6.87 -16.43 5.27
CA HIS A 105 7.66 -16.16 4.06
C HIS A 105 7.79 -14.67 3.77
N TRP A 106 7.03 -13.80 4.45
CA TRP A 106 7.03 -12.36 4.14
C TRP A 106 8.41 -11.72 4.22
N GLN A 107 9.22 -12.07 5.22
CA GLN A 107 10.56 -11.52 5.36
C GLN A 107 11.46 -11.89 4.18
N ALA A 108 11.39 -13.15 3.72
CA ALA A 108 12.15 -13.61 2.56
C ALA A 108 11.73 -12.87 1.28
N VAL A 109 10.42 -12.71 1.07
CA VAL A 109 9.87 -11.95 -0.07
C VAL A 109 10.34 -10.50 -0.05
N ILE A 110 10.32 -9.84 1.11
CA ILE A 110 10.79 -8.45 1.26
C ILE A 110 12.25 -8.33 0.81
N GLU A 111 13.12 -9.23 1.25
CA GLU A 111 14.55 -9.18 0.90
C GLU A 111 14.78 -9.42 -0.60
N ILE A 112 14.02 -10.34 -1.21
CA ILE A 112 14.07 -10.58 -2.67
C ILE A 112 13.69 -9.31 -3.44
N LEU A 113 12.58 -8.66 -3.06
CA LEU A 113 12.12 -7.45 -3.73
C LEU A 113 13.09 -6.28 -3.56
N LYS A 114 13.68 -6.12 -2.37
CA LYS A 114 14.73 -5.11 -2.14
C LYS A 114 15.97 -5.37 -3.00
N GLN A 115 16.45 -6.61 -3.05
CA GLN A 115 17.60 -6.99 -3.87
C GLN A 115 17.32 -6.73 -5.35
N TRP A 116 16.12 -7.04 -5.84
CA TRP A 116 15.76 -6.76 -7.23
C TRP A 116 15.73 -5.26 -7.52
N LEU A 117 15.20 -4.46 -6.60
CA LEU A 117 15.15 -3.01 -6.74
C LEU A 117 16.57 -2.41 -6.75
N HIS A 118 17.47 -2.95 -5.93
CA HIS A 118 18.86 -2.48 -5.78
C HIS A 118 19.86 -3.15 -6.72
N ARG A 119 19.44 -4.16 -7.50
CA ARG A 119 20.25 -4.68 -8.61
C ARG A 119 20.50 -3.53 -9.58
N LYS A 120 21.69 -2.92 -9.47
CA LYS A 120 22.32 -2.19 -10.55
C LYS A 120 22.38 -3.16 -11.71
N GLU A 121 21.78 -2.80 -12.83
CA GLU A 121 22.11 -3.47 -14.09
C GLU A 121 23.61 -3.25 -14.28
N THR A 122 24.41 -4.26 -13.97
CA THR A 122 25.74 -4.39 -14.57
C THR A 122 25.50 -4.65 -16.04
N ASN A 123 25.26 -3.57 -16.78
CA ASN A 123 25.23 -3.56 -18.22
C ASN A 123 26.69 -3.75 -18.67
N HIS A 124 27.12 -5.01 -18.72
CA HIS A 124 28.25 -5.43 -19.53
C HIS A 124 27.68 -5.95 -20.85
N ALA A 125 27.58 -5.04 -21.82
CA ALA A 125 27.66 -5.32 -23.25
C ALA A 125 27.94 -4.01 -23.98
#